data_AF-A0A3B8R9E4-F1
#
_entry.id   AF-A0A3B8R9E4-F1
#
_cell.length_a   1.000
_cell.length_b   1.000
_cell.length_c   1.000
_cell.angle_alpha   90.00
_cell.angle_beta   90.00
_cell.angle_gamma   90.00
#
_symmetry.space_group_name_H-M   'P 1'
#
loop_
_entity.id
_entity.type
_entity.pdbx_description
1 polymer ?
#
loop_
_entity_poly.entity_id
_entity_poly.type
_entity_poly.pdbx_seq_one_letter_code
_entity_poly.pdbx_strand_id
1 'polypeptide(L)'
;MLMHPVLIAQKGLARGQVPAPPANVSIAMLALLGSIGTVAYTLVSRAYQIASASVIAPFDYSYLPLAASLGYLLWGEVPPDTTFVGMVLIVASGMYTAYRELRVNRADADNPPIAHTVFTPGGPAVVLVDALDAPDAEAVQLDEFDEKLS
;
A
#
# COMPACT_ATOMS: atom_id res chain seq x y z
N MET A 1 -9.35 55.83 -17.72
CA MET A 1 -9.67 55.90 -16.27
C MET A 1 -10.03 54.56 -15.62
N LEU A 2 -9.94 53.40 -16.30
CA LEU A 2 -10.46 52.11 -15.81
C LEU A 2 -9.39 50.99 -15.62
N MET A 3 -8.13 51.35 -15.33
CA MET A 3 -7.02 50.40 -15.20
C MET A 3 -6.19 50.60 -13.91
N HIS A 4 -6.85 50.75 -12.77
CA HIS A 4 -6.20 50.84 -11.46
C HIS A 4 -6.63 49.82 -10.36
N PRO A 5 -7.64 48.93 -10.50
CA PRO A 5 -8.03 48.05 -9.38
C PRO A 5 -7.03 46.90 -9.11
N VAL A 6 -6.30 46.42 -10.12
CA VAL A 6 -5.32 45.32 -9.97
C VAL A 6 -4.07 45.75 -9.16
N LEU A 7 -3.65 47.01 -9.28
CA LEU A 7 -2.45 47.53 -8.62
C LEU A 7 -2.64 47.75 -7.11
N ILE A 8 -3.87 48.01 -6.66
CA ILE A 8 -4.19 48.16 -5.23
C ILE A 8 -4.29 46.78 -4.56
N ALA A 9 -4.81 45.77 -5.28
CA ALA A 9 -4.85 44.39 -4.80
C ALA A 9 -3.44 43.80 -4.62
N GLN A 10 -2.50 44.09 -5.53
CA GLN A 10 -1.12 43.61 -5.41
C GLN A 10 -0.35 44.29 -4.27
N LYS A 11 -0.64 45.57 -3.98
CA LYS A 11 0.00 46.33 -2.89
C LYS A 11 -0.40 45.84 -1.49
N GLY A 12 -1.50 45.09 -1.37
CA GLY A 12 -1.94 44.43 -0.13
C GLY A 12 -1.16 43.17 0.24
N LEU A 13 -0.49 42.52 -0.72
CA LEU A 13 0.32 41.31 -0.50
C LEU A 13 1.65 41.59 0.25
N ALA A 14 2.08 42.84 0.32
CA ALA A 14 3.32 43.23 1.00
C ALA A 14 3.18 43.38 2.52
N ARG A 15 1.97 43.26 3.08
CA ARG A 15 1.67 43.60 4.49
C ARG A 15 1.81 42.46 5.49
N GLY A 16 2.20 41.26 5.06
CA GLY A 16 2.26 40.06 5.89
C GLY A 16 3.49 39.20 5.61
N GLN A 17 4.66 39.81 5.44
CA GLN A 17 5.91 39.05 5.39
C GLN A 17 6.14 38.41 6.77
N VAL A 18 5.63 37.20 6.94
CA VAL A 18 6.05 36.30 8.02
C VAL A 18 7.57 36.26 7.91
N PRO A 19 8.33 36.56 8.99
CA PRO A 19 9.78 36.59 8.94
C PRO A 19 10.27 35.29 8.29
N ALA A 20 10.89 35.40 7.11
CA ALA A 20 11.38 34.23 6.42
C ALA A 20 12.34 33.50 7.36
N PRO A 21 12.12 32.21 7.67
CA PRO A 21 13.07 31.44 8.43
C PRO A 21 14.44 31.55 7.77
N PRO A 22 15.54 31.56 8.53
CA PRO A 22 16.86 31.72 7.97
C PRO A 22 17.08 30.70 6.83
N ALA A 23 17.77 31.12 5.77
CA ALA A 23 17.76 30.42 4.48
C ALA A 23 18.14 28.93 4.58
N ASN A 24 19.02 28.58 5.51
CA ASN A 24 19.40 27.21 5.85
C ASN A 24 18.22 26.37 6.38
N VAL A 25 17.38 26.92 7.24
CA VAL A 25 16.19 26.26 7.79
C VAL A 25 15.16 26.05 6.69
N SER A 26 14.93 27.05 5.84
CA SER A 26 13.98 26.94 4.73
C SER A 26 14.39 25.85 3.73
N ILE A 27 15.68 25.79 3.35
CA ILE A 27 16.19 24.74 2.47
C ILE A 27 16.10 23.36 3.14
N ALA A 28 16.41 23.25 4.42
CA ALA A 28 16.29 21.99 5.16
C ALA A 28 14.83 21.49 5.25
N MET A 29 13.88 22.38 5.52
CA MET A 29 12.45 22.03 5.55
C MET A 29 11.93 21.61 4.18
N LEU A 30 12.34 22.30 3.11
CA LEU A 30 11.98 21.92 1.74
C LEU A 30 12.59 20.58 1.34
N ALA A 31 13.86 20.33 1.70
CA ALA A 31 14.52 19.06 1.45
C ALA A 31 13.83 17.92 2.21
N LEU A 32 13.42 18.14 3.46
CA LEU A 32 12.71 17.17 4.27
C LEU A 32 11.30 16.89 3.72
N LEU A 33 10.56 17.94 3.34
CA LEU A 33 9.24 17.78 2.74
C LEU A 33 9.31 17.03 1.41
N GLY A 34 10.28 17.38 0.57
CA GLY A 34 10.53 16.71 -0.70
C GLY A 34 10.94 15.25 -0.53
N SER A 35 11.81 14.95 0.44
CA SER A 35 12.24 13.57 0.69
C SER A 35 11.10 12.71 1.22
N ILE A 36 10.32 13.20 2.19
CA ILE A 36 9.12 12.50 2.70
C ILE A 36 8.11 12.27 1.58
N GLY A 37 7.81 13.29 0.78
CA GLY A 37 6.88 13.17 -0.35
C GLY A 37 7.36 12.15 -1.39
N THR A 38 8.65 12.15 -1.72
CA THR A 38 9.24 11.22 -2.69
C THR A 38 9.19 9.78 -2.18
N VAL A 39 9.54 9.56 -0.91
CA VAL A 39 9.48 8.24 -0.28
C VAL A 39 8.03 7.76 -0.25
N ALA A 40 7.10 8.57 0.24
CA ALA A 40 5.68 8.23 0.29
C ALA A 40 5.14 7.86 -1.09
N TYR A 41 5.41 8.67 -2.12
CA TYR A 41 4.95 8.42 -3.48
C TYR A 41 5.57 7.15 -4.08
N THR A 42 6.85 6.88 -3.81
CA THR A 42 7.52 5.66 -4.28
C THR A 42 6.92 4.40 -3.64
N LEU A 43 6.62 4.45 -2.34
CA LEU A 43 5.95 3.34 -1.64
C LEU A 43 4.56 3.09 -2.21
N VAL A 44 3.79 4.15 -2.41
CA VAL A 44 2.45 4.06 -3.01
C VAL A 44 2.55 3.48 -4.42
N SER A 45 3.42 4.00 -5.27
CA SER A 45 3.65 3.50 -6.63
C SER A 45 3.98 2.00 -6.65
N ARG A 46 4.81 1.52 -5.72
CA ARG A 46 5.10 0.08 -5.58
C ARG A 46 3.90 -0.72 -5.07
N ALA A 47 3.11 -0.19 -4.14
CA ALA A 47 1.92 -0.85 -3.64
C ALA A 47 0.89 -1.09 -4.75
N TYR A 48 0.67 -0.10 -5.63
CA TYR A 48 -0.23 -0.25 -6.78
C TYR A 48 0.24 -1.30 -7.80
N GLN A 49 1.55 -1.61 -7.87
CA GLN A 49 2.08 -2.62 -8.78
C GLN A 49 1.86 -4.06 -8.28
N ILE A 50 1.68 -4.24 -6.96
CA ILE A 50 1.63 -5.55 -6.32
C ILE A 50 0.21 -5.87 -5.80
N ALA A 51 -0.56 -4.85 -5.41
CA ALA A 51 -1.88 -5.02 -4.81
C ALA A 51 -2.97 -5.26 -5.87
N SER A 52 -3.92 -6.15 -5.55
CA SER A 52 -5.11 -6.35 -6.37
C SER A 52 -6.04 -5.13 -6.33
N ALA A 53 -6.76 -4.85 -7.42
CA ALA A 53 -7.64 -3.68 -7.54
C ALA A 53 -8.67 -3.55 -6.40
N SER A 54 -9.08 -4.67 -5.79
CA SER A 54 -10.01 -4.69 -4.65
C SER A 54 -9.40 -4.18 -3.34
N VAL A 55 -8.09 -4.25 -3.17
CA VAL A 55 -7.38 -3.80 -1.95
C VAL A 55 -7.07 -2.30 -2.01
N ILE A 56 -6.81 -1.80 -3.22
CA ILE A 56 -6.46 -0.39 -3.45
C ILE A 56 -7.67 0.54 -3.23
N ALA A 57 -8.86 0.12 -3.67
CA ALA A 57 -10.07 0.93 -3.57
C ALA A 57 -10.34 1.49 -2.14
N PRO A 58 -10.35 0.68 -1.06
CA PRO A 58 -10.52 1.22 0.29
C PRO A 58 -9.30 1.99 0.81
N PHE A 59 -8.09 1.68 0.33
CA PHE A 59 -6.87 2.36 0.75
C PHE A 59 -6.86 3.83 0.31
N ASP A 60 -7.31 4.11 -0.91
CA ASP A 60 -7.37 5.48 -1.45
C ASP A 60 -8.31 6.40 -0.69
N TYR A 61 -9.35 5.86 -0.04
CA TYR A 61 -10.26 6.65 0.78
C TYR A 61 -9.86 6.70 2.26
N SER A 62 -8.89 5.90 2.69
CA SER A 62 -8.44 5.83 4.10
C SER A 62 -7.82 7.13 4.61
N TYR A 63 -7.36 8.01 3.72
CA TYR A 63 -6.86 9.32 4.14
C TYR A 63 -7.97 10.23 4.69
N LEU A 64 -9.24 10.03 4.31
CA LEU A 64 -10.37 10.83 4.77
C LEU A 64 -10.57 10.74 6.30
N PRO A 65 -10.69 9.54 6.92
CA PRO A 65 -10.76 9.42 8.36
C PRO A 65 -9.51 9.92 9.07
N LEU A 66 -8.32 9.74 8.48
CA LEU A 66 -7.07 10.27 9.03
C LEU A 66 -7.06 11.80 9.04
N ALA A 67 -7.46 12.43 7.93
CA ALA A 67 -7.55 13.88 7.81
C ALA A 67 -8.57 14.47 8.79
N ALA A 68 -9.74 13.83 8.93
CA ALA A 68 -10.75 14.24 9.92
C ALA A 68 -10.22 14.08 11.36
N SER A 69 -9.52 12.99 11.65
CA SER A 69 -8.93 12.73 12.98
C SER A 69 -7.82 13.74 13.32
N LEU A 70 -6.95 14.05 12.35
CA LEU A 70 -5.92 15.09 12.50
C LEU A 70 -6.55 16.48 12.62
N GLY A 71 -7.62 16.74 11.87
CA GLY A 71 -8.46 17.94 11.99
C GLY A 71 -8.94 18.16 13.42
N TYR A 72 -9.54 17.12 13.98
CA TYR A 72 -9.99 17.12 15.37
C TYR A 72 -8.83 17.28 16.36
N LEU A 73 -7.70 16.60 16.14
CA LEU A 73 -6.58 16.62 17.09
C LEU A 73 -5.81 17.95 17.11
N LEU A 74 -5.62 18.57 15.95
CA LEU A 74 -4.83 19.80 15.80
C LEU A 74 -5.66 21.07 16.00
N TRP A 75 -6.93 21.05 15.58
CA TRP A 75 -7.80 22.24 15.60
C TRP A 75 -9.04 22.09 16.50
N GLY A 76 -9.29 20.90 17.07
CA GLY A 76 -10.47 20.68 17.93
C GLY A 76 -11.79 20.66 17.18
N GLU A 77 -11.76 20.59 15.85
CA GLU A 77 -12.95 20.67 15.02
C GLU A 77 -13.66 19.32 14.97
N VAL A 78 -14.88 19.27 15.51
CA VAL A 78 -15.65 18.02 15.62
C VAL A 78 -16.25 17.69 14.26
N PRO A 79 -15.92 16.53 13.66
CA PRO A 79 -16.51 16.13 12.39
C PRO A 79 -18.03 15.91 12.55
N PRO A 80 -18.85 16.34 11.58
CA PRO A 80 -20.30 16.17 11.63
C PRO A 80 -20.69 14.69 11.54
N ASP A 81 -21.90 14.37 12.00
CA ASP A 81 -22.44 12.99 12.08
C ASP A 81 -22.31 12.22 10.75
N THR A 82 -22.50 12.91 9.62
CA THR A 82 -22.36 12.32 8.27
C THR A 82 -20.92 11.90 7.96
N THR A 83 -19.93 12.68 8.38
CA THR A 83 -18.51 12.34 8.26
C THR A 83 -18.18 11.14 9.14
N PHE A 84 -18.75 11.07 10.34
CA PHE A 84 -18.55 9.93 11.25
C PHE A 84 -19.01 8.62 10.62
N VAL A 85 -20.20 8.60 10.00
CA VAL A 85 -20.70 7.42 9.27
C VAL A 85 -19.76 7.02 8.12
N GLY A 86 -19.30 8.00 7.34
CA GLY A 86 -18.34 7.76 6.26
C GLY A 86 -17.02 7.15 6.76
N MET A 87 -16.46 7.67 7.86
CA MET A 87 -15.26 7.14 8.48
C MET A 87 -15.43 5.68 8.91
N VAL A 88 -16.54 5.35 9.58
CA VAL A 88 -16.83 3.98 10.02
C VAL A 88 -16.93 3.03 8.82
N LEU A 89 -17.56 3.45 7.72
CA LEU A 89 -17.65 2.64 6.50
C LEU A 89 -16.28 2.38 5.86
N ILE A 90 -15.42 3.39 5.81
CA ILE A 90 -14.06 3.25 5.26
C ILE A 90 -13.24 2.28 6.11
N VAL A 91 -13.28 2.42 7.44
CA VAL A 91 -12.57 1.53 8.37
C VAL A 91 -13.11 0.09 8.29
N ALA A 92 -14.43 -0.08 8.21
CA ALA A 92 -15.06 -1.39 8.05
C ALA A 92 -14.64 -2.07 6.74
N SER A 93 -14.54 -1.30 5.65
CA SER A 93 -14.07 -1.79 4.36
C SER A 93 -12.61 -2.27 4.41
N GLY A 94 -11.73 -1.49 5.04
CA GLY A 94 -10.32 -1.89 5.26
C GLY A 94 -10.20 -3.17 6.09
N MET A 95 -10.98 -3.27 7.17
CA MET A 95 -11.02 -4.47 8.03
C MET A 95 -11.53 -5.70 7.27
N TYR A 96 -12.56 -5.54 6.44
CA TYR A 96 -13.10 -6.63 5.62
C TYR A 96 -12.07 -7.15 4.61
N THR A 97 -11.33 -6.25 3.96
CA THR A 97 -10.26 -6.62 3.02
C THR A 97 -9.15 -7.44 3.71
N ALA A 98 -8.66 -6.99 4.88
CA ALA A 98 -7.66 -7.71 5.65
C ALA A 98 -8.17 -9.10 6.10
N TYR A 99 -9.43 -9.18 6.54
CA TYR A 99 -10.05 -10.44 6.92
C TYR A 99 -10.16 -11.43 5.74
N ARG A 100 -10.49 -10.93 4.54
CA ARG A 100 -10.60 -11.74 3.33
C ARG A 100 -9.24 -12.32 2.92
N GLU A 101 -8.17 -11.53 2.95
CA GLU A 101 -6.82 -12.03 2.60
C GLU A 101 -6.35 -13.15 3.54
N LEU A 102 -6.60 -13.01 4.85
CA LEU A 102 -6.28 -14.05 5.83
C LEU A 102 -7.05 -15.36 5.56
N ARG A 103 -8.28 -15.27 5.07
CA ARG A 103 -9.11 -16.43 4.71
C ARG A 103 -8.64 -17.09 3.41
N VAL A 104 -8.27 -16.31 2.40
CA VAL A 104 -7.76 -16.82 1.11
C VAL A 104 -6.43 -17.54 1.32
N ASN A 105 -5.48 -16.91 2.03
CA ASN A 105 -4.18 -17.52 2.32
C ASN A 105 -4.30 -18.81 3.16
N ARG A 106 -5.36 -18.94 3.96
CA ARG A 106 -5.63 -20.16 4.74
C ARG A 106 -6.26 -21.27 3.90
N ALA A 107 -7.11 -20.93 2.94
CA ALA A 107 -7.67 -21.90 2.01
C ALA A 107 -6.59 -22.53 1.13
N ASP A 108 -5.54 -21.78 0.79
CA ASP A 108 -4.36 -22.28 0.07
C ASP A 108 -3.44 -23.15 0.94
N ALA A 109 -3.48 -23.00 2.28
CA ALA A 109 -2.69 -23.82 3.20
C ALA A 109 -3.35 -25.18 3.51
N ASP A 110 -4.68 -25.23 3.51
CA ASP A 110 -5.45 -26.46 3.74
C ASP A 110 -5.64 -27.29 2.44
N ASN A 111 -5.34 -26.71 1.27
CA ASN A 111 -5.21 -27.44 0.02
C ASN A 111 -3.72 -27.82 -0.12
N PRO A 112 -3.32 -29.10 0.03
CA PRO A 112 -1.95 -29.48 -0.29
C PRO A 112 -1.65 -28.99 -1.72
N PRO A 113 -0.42 -28.54 -2.02
CA PRO A 113 -0.07 -28.07 -3.36
C PRO A 113 -0.34 -29.19 -4.36
N ILE A 114 -1.55 -29.21 -4.90
CA ILE A 114 -1.87 -29.92 -6.12
C ILE A 114 -0.92 -29.28 -7.09
N ALA A 115 0.01 -30.05 -7.63
CA ALA A 115 1.01 -29.61 -8.60
C ALA A 115 0.29 -28.97 -9.80
N HIS A 116 -0.13 -27.72 -9.66
CA HIS A 116 -0.57 -26.88 -10.74
C HIS A 116 0.72 -26.50 -11.42
N THR A 117 1.12 -27.33 -12.37
CA THR A 117 2.20 -27.10 -13.32
C THR A 117 1.82 -25.91 -14.19
N VAL A 118 1.81 -24.72 -13.60
CA VAL A 118 1.77 -23.47 -14.34
C VAL A 118 3.18 -23.30 -14.88
N PHE A 119 3.38 -23.80 -16.11
CA PHE A 119 4.50 -23.38 -16.94
C PHE A 119 4.37 -21.88 -17.18
N THR A 120 4.91 -21.07 -16.26
CA THR A 120 5.15 -19.64 -16.48
C THR A 120 6.51 -19.53 -17.14
N PRO A 121 6.61 -19.15 -18.42
CA PRO A 121 7.91 -18.85 -19.02
C PRO A 121 8.45 -17.60 -18.32
N GLY A 122 9.41 -17.77 -17.41
CA GLY A 122 10.07 -16.70 -16.67
C GLY A 122 9.82 -16.63 -15.15
N GLY A 123 9.17 -17.62 -14.51
CA GLY A 123 9.03 -17.71 -13.05
C GLY A 123 10.24 -18.34 -12.34
N PRO A 124 10.45 -18.11 -11.02
CA PRO A 124 11.65 -18.53 -10.30
C PRO A 124 11.76 -20.06 -10.24
N ALA A 125 12.95 -20.58 -10.55
CA ALA A 125 13.30 -22.00 -10.60
C ALA A 125 13.10 -22.79 -9.28
N VAL A 126 12.60 -22.14 -8.22
CA VAL A 126 12.47 -22.67 -6.86
C VAL A 126 11.46 -23.84 -6.76
N VAL A 127 10.45 -23.89 -7.63
CA VAL A 127 9.43 -24.97 -7.59
C VAL A 127 9.96 -26.32 -8.08
N LEU A 128 10.91 -26.32 -9.04
CA LEU A 128 11.55 -27.54 -9.54
C LEU A 128 12.57 -28.10 -8.56
N VAL A 129 13.17 -27.24 -7.72
CA VAL A 129 14.18 -27.63 -6.73
C VAL A 129 13.54 -28.37 -5.56
N ASP A 130 12.34 -27.98 -5.14
CA ASP A 130 11.61 -28.63 -4.04
C ASP A 130 11.11 -30.04 -4.42
N ALA A 131 10.74 -30.23 -5.69
CA ALA A 131 10.31 -31.54 -6.21
C ALA A 131 11.45 -32.56 -6.38
N LEU A 132 12.70 -32.10 -6.43
CA LEU A 132 13.90 -32.94 -6.53
C LEU A 132 14.46 -33.34 -5.15
N ASP A 133 14.01 -32.69 -4.07
CA ASP A 133 14.43 -32.95 -2.69
C ASP A 133 13.51 -33.96 -1.96
N ALA A 134 12.45 -34.43 -2.64
CA ALA A 134 11.49 -35.39 -2.10
C ALA A 134 12.14 -36.78 -1.91
N PRO A 135 12.39 -37.23 -0.65
CA PRO A 135 13.19 -38.43 -0.35
C PRO A 135 12.47 -39.76 -0.67
N ASP A 136 11.24 -39.71 -1.14
CA ASP A 136 10.32 -40.82 -1.36
C ASP A 136 10.22 -41.26 -2.83
N ALA A 137 10.72 -40.45 -3.78
CA ALA A 137 10.68 -40.78 -5.21
C ALA A 137 11.69 -41.88 -5.62
N GLU A 138 12.82 -41.96 -4.91
CA GLU A 138 13.87 -42.96 -5.19
C GLU A 138 13.57 -44.31 -4.51
N ALA A 139 12.96 -44.29 -3.32
CA ALA A 139 12.69 -45.50 -2.52
C ALA A 139 11.67 -46.45 -3.17
N VAL A 140 10.65 -45.91 -3.86
CA VAL A 140 9.62 -46.74 -4.52
C VAL A 140 10.16 -47.42 -5.79
N GLN A 141 11.13 -46.80 -6.48
CA GLN A 141 11.68 -47.39 -7.71
C GLN A 141 12.66 -48.53 -7.45
N LEU A 142 13.36 -48.53 -6.31
CA LEU A 142 14.32 -49.60 -5.98
C LEU A 142 13.61 -50.90 -5.56
N ASP A 143 12.48 -50.82 -4.85
CA ASP A 143 11.68 -52.00 -4.46
C ASP A 143 11.06 -52.70 -5.68
N GLU A 144 10.57 -51.95 -6.67
CA GLU A 144 10.00 -52.53 -7.90
C GLU A 144 11.10 -53.14 -8.81
N PHE A 145 12.33 -52.62 -8.76
CA PHE A 145 13.45 -53.15 -9.53
C PHE A 145 13.99 -54.47 -8.96
N ASP A 146 13.99 -54.64 -7.63
CA ASP A 146 14.47 -55.85 -6.96
C ASP A 146 13.47 -57.02 -7.12
N GLU A 147 12.17 -56.73 -7.11
CA GLU A 147 11.12 -57.74 -7.39
C GLU A 147 11.21 -58.30 -8.81
N LYS A 148 11.68 -57.51 -9.79
CA LYS A 148 11.87 -57.97 -11.18
C LYS A 148 13.18 -58.72 -11.43
N LEU A 149 14.09 -58.75 -10.45
CA LEU A 149 15.38 -59.43 -10.54
C LEU A 149 15.44 -60.75 -9.78
N SER A 150 14.39 -61.13 -9.03
CA SER A 150 14.19 -62.45 -8.42
C SER A 150 13.33 -63.38 -9.27
#